data_AF-A0AAD7A3E4-F1
#
_entry.id   AF-A0AAD7A3E4-F1
#
_cell.length_a   1.000
_cell.length_b   1.000
_cell.length_c   1.000
_cell.angle_alpha   90.00
_cell.angle_beta   90.00
_cell.angle_gamma   90.00
#
_symmetry.space_group_name_H-M   'P 1'
#
loop_
_entity.id
_entity.type
_entity.pdbx_description
1 polymer ?
#
loop_
_entity_poly.entity_id
_entity_poly.type
_entity_poly.pdbx_seq_one_letter_code
_entity_poly.pdbx_strand_id
1 'polypeptide(L)'
;RILLPLREAAAPHTKLVLTDFVLPLACVDDFGVGEGGIDVQVEGAEKMLAPAPLLANLGEASANTYWMDLTVGSLLTFNGQERTLREIIALALSAGWKVVHITKTPGSLFGHIVAVPV
;
A
#
# COMPACT_ATOMS: atom_id res chain seq x y z
N ARG A 1 -4.63 10.40 -12.05
CA ARG A 1 -4.26 10.84 -13.42
C ARG A 1 -2.84 10.47 -13.82
N ILE A 2 -1.86 10.36 -12.91
CA ILE A 2 -0.48 9.97 -13.25
C ILE A 2 -0.37 8.53 -13.77
N LEU A 3 -1.12 7.59 -13.21
CA LEU A 3 -1.02 6.17 -13.56
C LEU A 3 -1.56 5.83 -14.97
N LEU A 4 -2.43 6.68 -15.54
CA LEU A 4 -3.07 6.41 -16.84
C LEU A 4 -2.09 6.57 -18.02
N PRO A 5 -1.35 7.70 -18.17
CA PRO A 5 -0.34 7.82 -19.22
C PRO A 5 0.78 6.77 -19.09
N LEU A 6 1.15 6.40 -17.86
CA LEU A 6 2.11 5.32 -17.64
C LEU A 6 1.56 4.00 -18.17
N ARG A 7 0.27 3.73 -17.98
CA ARG A 7 -0.38 2.51 -18.48
C ARG A 7 -0.40 2.47 -20.00
N GLU A 8 -0.70 3.59 -20.63
CA GLU A 8 -0.74 3.75 -22.09
C GLU A 8 0.64 3.54 -22.74
N ALA A 9 1.71 3.99 -22.09
CA ALA A 9 3.07 3.82 -22.58
C ALA A 9 3.69 2.44 -22.28
N ALA A 10 3.05 1.62 -21.44
CA ALA A 10 3.60 0.36 -20.95
C ALA A 10 3.49 -0.77 -21.98
N ALA A 11 4.60 -1.49 -22.17
CA ALA A 11 4.60 -2.77 -22.88
C ALA A 11 4.14 -3.91 -21.95
N PRO A 12 3.75 -5.08 -22.47
CA PRO A 12 3.27 -6.21 -21.65
C PRO A 12 4.27 -6.70 -20.58
N HIS A 13 5.57 -6.42 -20.74
CA HIS A 13 6.64 -6.80 -19.81
C HIS A 13 7.09 -5.64 -18.91
N THR A 14 6.53 -4.44 -19.09
CA THR A 14 6.86 -3.28 -18.26
C THR A 14 6.39 -3.53 -16.83
N LYS A 15 7.20 -3.12 -15.85
CA LYS A 15 6.83 -3.13 -14.43
C LYS A 15 6.76 -1.71 -13.92
N LEU A 16 5.70 -1.40 -13.18
CA LEU A 16 5.60 -0.18 -12.39
C LEU A 16 6.07 -0.48 -10.98
N VAL A 17 6.98 0.34 -10.47
CA VAL A 17 7.44 0.28 -9.07
C VAL A 17 6.94 1.53 -8.36
N LEU A 18 6.09 1.35 -7.35
CA LEU A 18 5.63 2.40 -6.45
C LEU A 18 6.41 2.29 -5.14
N THR A 19 6.96 3.40 -4.68
CA THR A 19 7.70 3.48 -3.42
C THR A 19 7.00 4.47 -2.51
N ASP A 20 6.37 3.98 -1.46
CA ASP A 20 5.51 4.79 -0.61
C ASP A 20 5.40 4.22 0.81
N PHE A 21 4.87 5.01 1.74
CA PHE A 21 4.44 4.49 3.04
C PHE A 21 3.19 3.64 2.87
N VAL A 22 3.22 2.42 3.39
CA VAL A 22 2.11 1.47 3.32
C VAL A 22 1.59 1.24 4.73
N LEU A 23 0.51 1.94 5.06
CA LEU A 23 -0.04 1.88 6.41
C LEU A 23 -0.65 0.49 6.69
N PRO A 24 -0.29 -0.14 7.82
CA PRO A 24 -0.98 -1.34 8.27
C PRO A 24 -2.36 -0.97 8.82
N LEU A 25 -3.31 -1.90 8.71
CA LEU A 25 -4.56 -1.75 9.44
C LEU A 25 -4.33 -1.99 10.94
N ALA A 26 -5.06 -1.25 11.78
CA ALA A 26 -5.08 -1.44 13.22
C ALA A 26 -5.93 -2.67 13.66
N CYS A 27 -6.35 -3.49 12.72
CA CYS A 27 -7.15 -4.69 12.93
C CYS A 27 -6.66 -5.82 12.04
N VAL A 28 -7.16 -7.03 12.29
CA VAL A 28 -6.89 -8.18 11.42
C VAL A 28 -7.48 -7.88 10.04
N ASP A 29 -6.64 -7.85 9.02
CA ASP A 29 -7.08 -7.75 7.63
C ASP A 29 -7.09 -9.13 6.99
N ASP A 30 -8.21 -9.51 6.39
CA ASP A 30 -8.31 -10.68 5.52
C ASP A 30 -7.91 -10.31 4.09
N PHE A 31 -6.65 -9.89 3.93
CA PHE A 31 -5.99 -9.89 2.62
C PHE A 31 -6.05 -11.32 2.06
N GLY A 32 -6.87 -11.52 1.02
CA GLY A 32 -7.17 -12.82 0.40
C GLY A 32 -8.66 -13.16 0.32
N VAL A 33 -9.51 -12.51 1.12
CA VAL A 33 -10.97 -12.63 1.01
C VAL A 33 -11.55 -11.24 0.84
N GLY A 34 -11.53 -10.72 -0.39
CA GLY A 34 -12.24 -9.48 -0.67
C GLY A 34 -13.71 -9.61 -0.26
N GLU A 35 -14.29 -8.56 0.32
CA GLU A 35 -15.75 -8.39 0.24
C GLU A 35 -16.10 -8.37 -1.26
N GLY A 36 -16.65 -9.48 -1.76
CA GLY A 36 -16.87 -9.72 -3.19
C GLY A 36 -16.03 -10.83 -3.84
N GLY A 37 -15.21 -11.58 -3.09
CA GLY A 37 -14.60 -12.84 -3.59
C GLY A 37 -13.44 -12.70 -4.57
N ILE A 38 -12.78 -11.53 -4.65
CA ILE A 38 -11.56 -11.36 -5.45
C ILE A 38 -10.35 -11.73 -4.57
N ASP A 39 -9.77 -12.90 -4.83
CA ASP A 39 -8.55 -13.39 -4.19
C ASP A 39 -7.34 -12.62 -4.76
N VAL A 40 -7.00 -11.48 -4.14
CA VAL A 40 -5.84 -10.68 -4.54
C VAL A 40 -4.60 -11.22 -3.84
N GLN A 41 -4.06 -12.33 -4.35
CA GLN A 41 -2.78 -12.86 -3.89
C GLN A 41 -1.65 -11.91 -4.29
N VAL A 42 -1.16 -11.11 -3.34
CA VAL A 42 0.02 -10.25 -3.49
C VAL A 42 1.16 -10.88 -2.70
N GLU A 43 2.23 -11.21 -3.39
CA GLU A 43 3.42 -11.77 -2.76
C GLU A 43 4.05 -10.74 -1.80
N GLY A 44 4.46 -11.17 -0.61
CA GLY A 44 5.04 -10.29 0.41
C GLY A 44 4.02 -9.42 1.17
N ALA A 45 2.73 -9.53 0.87
CA ALA A 45 1.65 -8.92 1.66
C ALA A 45 1.32 -9.71 2.94
N GLU A 46 2.29 -10.47 3.47
CA GLU A 46 2.08 -11.34 4.63
C GLU A 46 1.51 -10.55 5.83
N LYS A 47 0.53 -11.18 6.50
CA LYS A 47 -0.15 -10.62 7.66
C LYS A 47 0.87 -10.43 8.78
N MET A 48 1.21 -9.19 9.09
CA MET A 48 1.91 -8.88 10.34
C MET A 48 1.01 -7.99 11.18
N LEU A 49 0.15 -8.62 11.99
CA LEU A 49 -0.34 -7.96 13.19
C LEU A 49 0.87 -7.57 14.03
N ALA A 50 0.79 -6.41 14.65
CA ALA A 50 1.83 -5.95 15.55
C ALA A 50 2.11 -7.03 16.62
N PRO A 51 3.36 -7.48 16.78
CA PRO A 51 3.69 -8.46 17.80
C PRO A 51 3.48 -7.83 19.19
N ALA A 52 2.95 -8.60 20.13
CA ALA A 52 2.89 -8.16 21.53
C ALA A 52 4.30 -7.77 22.01
N PRO A 53 4.48 -6.65 22.76
CA PRO A 53 3.45 -5.83 23.42
C PRO A 53 2.95 -4.63 22.60
N LEU A 54 3.29 -4.52 21.31
CA LEU A 54 2.89 -3.37 20.50
C LEU A 54 1.36 -3.33 20.33
N LEU A 55 0.83 -2.10 20.33
CA LEU A 55 -0.56 -1.86 19.97
C LEU A 55 -0.80 -2.30 18.51
N ALA A 56 -2.02 -2.65 18.17
CA ALA A 56 -2.37 -3.13 16.82
C ALA A 56 -2.06 -2.10 15.73
N ASN A 57 -2.10 -0.81 16.06
CA ASN A 57 -1.67 0.29 15.19
C ASN A 57 -0.16 0.60 15.28
N LEU A 58 0.65 -0.30 15.85
CA LEU A 58 2.09 -0.14 16.15
C LEU A 58 2.45 0.98 17.14
N GLY A 59 1.49 1.73 17.69
CA GLY A 59 1.72 2.77 18.68
C GLY A 59 2.84 3.74 18.27
N GLU A 60 3.79 3.99 19.18
CA GLU A 60 4.95 4.88 18.94
C GLU A 60 5.78 4.48 17.72
N ALA A 61 5.87 3.19 17.38
CA ALA A 61 6.64 2.72 16.23
C ALA A 61 6.06 3.19 14.87
N SER A 62 4.80 3.63 14.85
CA SER A 62 4.15 4.22 13.66
C SER A 62 3.95 5.74 13.76
N ALA A 63 4.38 6.36 14.85
CA ALA A 63 4.11 7.78 15.11
C ALA A 63 4.61 8.68 13.98
N ASN A 64 5.77 8.36 13.38
CA ASN A 64 6.32 9.10 12.25
C ASN A 64 5.41 9.08 11.01
N THR A 65 4.78 7.95 10.71
CA THR A 65 3.89 7.82 9.54
C THR A 65 2.57 8.55 9.78
N TYR A 66 1.99 8.45 10.99
CA TYR A 66 0.82 9.25 11.36
C TYR A 66 1.12 10.74 11.39
N TRP A 67 2.31 11.13 11.86
CA TRP A 67 2.76 12.52 11.84
C TRP A 67 2.88 13.02 10.40
N MET A 68 3.45 12.24 9.49
CA MET A 68 3.54 12.60 8.07
C MET A 68 2.17 12.76 7.40
N ASP A 69 1.23 11.87 7.71
CA ASP A 69 -0.14 11.94 7.20
C ASP A 69 -0.87 13.21 7.69
N LEU A 70 -0.70 13.54 8.97
CA LEU A 70 -1.34 14.71 9.57
C LEU A 70 -0.66 16.03 9.18
N THR A 71 0.67 16.16 9.29
CA THR A 71 1.31 17.47 9.47
C THR A 71 2.09 18.04 8.30
N VAL A 72 2.86 17.24 7.56
CA VAL A 72 3.88 17.81 6.65
C VAL A 72 3.68 17.41 5.18
N GLY A 73 3.24 16.18 4.89
CA GLY A 73 3.25 15.65 3.51
C GLY A 73 1.89 15.44 2.86
N SER A 74 0.80 15.42 3.63
CA SER A 74 -0.46 14.82 3.20
C SER A 74 -1.66 15.72 3.54
N LEU A 75 -2.28 15.62 4.72
CA LEU A 75 -3.58 16.27 5.01
C LEU A 75 -3.51 17.80 5.12
N LEU A 76 -2.70 18.34 6.04
CA LEU A 76 -2.71 19.78 6.33
C LEU A 76 -2.13 20.67 5.22
N THR A 77 -1.23 20.14 4.39
CA THR A 77 -0.52 20.90 3.35
C THR A 77 -1.10 20.72 1.96
N PHE A 78 -1.55 19.51 1.62
CA PHE A 78 -1.98 19.16 0.25
C PHE A 78 -3.37 18.53 0.18
N ASN A 79 -4.05 18.36 1.32
CA ASN A 79 -5.27 17.56 1.43
C ASN A 79 -5.10 16.16 0.80
N GLY A 80 -3.89 15.62 0.96
CA GLY A 80 -3.49 14.27 0.64
C GLY A 80 -3.89 13.28 1.72
N GLN A 81 -3.60 12.01 1.45
CA GLN A 81 -3.79 10.91 2.40
C GLN A 81 -2.71 9.85 2.15
N GLU A 82 -2.10 9.35 3.22
CA GLU A 82 -1.29 8.13 3.23
C GLU A 82 -2.17 6.87 3.16
N ARG A 83 -1.78 5.89 2.34
CA ARG A 83 -2.70 4.78 1.97
C ARG A 83 -2.31 3.44 2.56
N THR A 84 -3.34 2.65 2.82
CA THR A 84 -3.22 1.22 3.09
C THR A 84 -2.91 0.45 1.81
N LEU A 85 -2.37 -0.76 1.94
CA LEU A 85 -2.11 -1.62 0.78
C LEU A 85 -3.39 -1.89 -0.04
N ARG A 86 -4.54 -2.02 0.63
CA ARG A 86 -5.84 -2.26 -0.02
C ARG A 86 -6.23 -1.10 -0.92
N GLU A 87 -6.10 0.13 -0.41
CA GLU A 87 -6.40 1.35 -1.17
C GLU A 87 -5.42 1.52 -2.34
N ILE A 88 -4.14 1.19 -2.17
CA ILE A 88 -3.15 1.22 -3.25
C ILE A 88 -3.51 0.23 -4.35
N ILE A 89 -3.88 -1.01 -4.00
CA ILE A 89 -4.32 -2.04 -4.96
C ILE A 89 -5.54 -1.55 -5.72
N ALA A 90 -6.56 -1.04 -5.04
CA ALA A 90 -7.78 -0.55 -5.67
C ALA A 90 -7.48 0.62 -6.63
N LEU A 91 -6.64 1.57 -6.20
CA LEU A 91 -6.22 2.72 -7.00
C LEU A 91 -5.42 2.28 -8.24
N ALA A 92 -4.44 1.41 -8.07
CA ALA A 92 -3.64 0.87 -9.17
C ALA A 92 -4.52 0.13 -10.17
N LEU A 93 -5.43 -0.71 -9.69
CA LEU A 93 -6.34 -1.49 -10.54
C LEU A 93 -7.28 -0.59 -11.34
N SER A 94 -7.82 0.47 -10.72
CA SER A 94 -8.65 1.47 -11.42
C SER A 94 -7.93 2.18 -12.58
N ALA A 95 -6.59 2.14 -12.59
CA ALA A 95 -5.75 2.71 -13.64
C ALA A 95 -5.12 1.65 -14.57
N GLY A 96 -5.57 0.39 -14.49
CA GLY A 96 -5.08 -0.69 -15.35
C GLY A 96 -3.77 -1.34 -14.87
N TRP A 97 -3.45 -1.24 -13.59
CA TRP A 97 -2.25 -1.86 -13.00
C TRP A 97 -2.64 -2.91 -11.96
N LYS A 98 -2.18 -4.15 -12.15
CA LYS A 98 -2.33 -5.22 -11.16
C LYS A 98 -1.10 -5.29 -10.28
N VAL A 99 -1.26 -5.05 -8.99
CA VAL A 99 -0.21 -5.27 -7.99
C VAL A 99 0.06 -6.76 -7.83
N VAL A 100 1.33 -7.15 -7.87
CA VAL A 100 1.75 -8.56 -7.80
C VAL A 100 2.67 -8.85 -6.62
N HIS A 101 3.44 -7.85 -6.18
CA HIS A 101 4.44 -8.03 -5.13
C HIS A 101 4.58 -6.77 -4.28
N ILE A 102 4.83 -6.94 -2.99
CA ILE A 102 5.26 -5.87 -2.08
C ILE A 102 6.45 -6.35 -1.25
N THR A 103 7.49 -5.51 -1.19
CA THR A 103 8.63 -5.69 -0.31
C THR A 103 8.59 -4.64 0.81
N LYS A 104 8.63 -5.08 2.06
CA LYS A 104 8.75 -4.20 3.23
C LYS A 104 10.05 -4.52 3.96
N THR A 105 10.77 -3.47 4.39
CA THR A 105 11.93 -3.67 5.27
C THR A 105 11.41 -3.89 6.69
N PRO A 106 11.87 -4.92 7.42
CA PRO A 106 11.48 -5.11 8.81
C PRO A 106 11.69 -3.84 9.64
N GLY A 107 10.65 -3.41 10.36
CA GLY A 107 10.67 -2.18 11.15
C GLY A 107 10.45 -0.87 10.39
N SER A 108 10.27 -0.91 9.06
CA SER A 108 9.89 0.25 8.25
C SER A 108 8.52 0.06 7.61
N LEU A 109 7.72 1.13 7.62
CA LEU A 109 6.46 1.19 6.88
C LEU A 109 6.63 1.63 5.43
N PHE A 110 7.85 1.99 5.02
CA PHE A 110 8.16 2.31 3.63
C PHE A 110 8.29 1.02 2.81
N GLY A 111 7.47 0.89 1.78
CA GLY A 111 7.36 -0.31 0.96
C GLY A 111 7.64 -0.06 -0.52
N HIS A 112 8.10 -1.12 -1.19
CA HIS A 112 8.23 -1.14 -2.65
C HIS A 112 7.15 -2.07 -3.21
N ILE A 113 6.27 -1.54 -4.04
CA ILE A 113 5.15 -2.25 -4.63
C ILE A 113 5.40 -2.41 -6.12
N VAL A 114 5.33 -3.64 -6.61
CA VAL A 114 5.48 -3.97 -8.02
C VAL A 114 4.11 -4.25 -8.61
N ALA A 115 3.79 -3.55 -9.69
CA ALA A 115 2.58 -3.77 -10.47
C ALA A 115 2.90 -4.04 -11.95
N VAL A 116 2.03 -4.83 -12.57
CA VAL A 116 2.09 -5.18 -13.99
C VAL A 116 0.89 -4.60 -14.73
N PRO A 117 1.03 -4.25 -16.01
CA PRO A 117 -0.07 -3.76 -16.82
C PRO A 117 -1.16 -4.84 -17.01
N VAL A 118 -2.43 -4.46 -16.88
CA VAL A 118 -3.61 -5.27 -17.23
C VAL A 118 -4.53 -4.56 -18.21
#